data_AF-A0A892ZP05-F1
#
_entry.id   AF-A0A892ZP05-F1
#
_cell.length_a   1.000
_cell.length_b   1.000
_cell.length_c   1.000
_cell.angle_alpha   90.00
_cell.angle_beta   90.00
_cell.angle_gamma   90.00
#
_symmetry.space_group_name_H-M   'P 1'
#
loop_
_entity.id
_entity.type
_entity.pdbx_description
1 polymer ?
#
loop_
_entity_poly.entity_id
_entity_poly.type
_entity_poly.pdbx_seq_one_letter_code
_entity_poly.pdbx_strand_id
1 'polypeptide(L)' 'MLSKRGSSVIRAKLYMAAVVAKTWNPDINAHYRRLKARNKTEMQTIGAAMRRLVQICFGVLKHQCEYQAKITIAA' A
#
# COMPACT_ATOMS: atom_id res chain seq x y z
N MET A 1 3.61 2.65 8.77
CA MET A 1 3.03 2.40 10.09
C MET A 1 3.22 0.92 10.38
N LEU A 2 4.31 0.60 11.08
CA LEU A 2 4.63 -0.76 11.54
C LEU A 2 5.06 -0.72 13.00
N SER A 3 4.57 0.26 13.76
CA SER A 3 4.79 0.27 15.20
C SER A 3 3.73 -0.61 15.84
N LYS A 4 4.16 -1.56 16.69
CA LYS A 4 3.25 -2.34 17.55
C LYS A 4 2.45 -1.45 18.52
N ARG A 5 2.83 -0.18 18.66
CA ARG A 5 2.23 0.80 19.59
C ARG A 5 0.89 1.38 19.13
N GLY A 6 0.38 1.03 17.94
CA GLY A 6 -0.93 1.51 17.44
C GLY A 6 -2.08 0.51 17.68
N SER A 7 -3.32 1.00 17.60
CA SER A 7 -4.55 0.18 17.72
C SER A 7 -4.52 -1.04 16.79
N SER A 8 -4.77 -2.22 17.38
CA SER A 8 -4.85 -3.50 16.67
C SER A 8 -5.97 -3.53 15.64
N VAL A 9 -7.12 -2.91 15.97
CA VAL A 9 -8.30 -2.83 15.11
C VAL A 9 -8.00 -2.04 13.84
N ILE A 10 -7.34 -0.89 13.96
CA ILE A 10 -6.97 -0.05 12.81
C ILE A 10 -6.00 -0.81 11.91
N ARG A 11 -5.03 -1.53 12.49
CA ARG A 11 -4.07 -2.34 11.73
C ARG A 11 -4.75 -3.47 10.97
N ALA A 12 -5.72 -4.14 11.57
CA ALA A 12 -6.50 -5.19 10.91
C ALA A 12 -7.31 -4.65 9.72
N LYS A 13 -7.98 -3.50 9.89
CA LYS A 13 -8.71 -2.82 8.80
C LYS A 13 -7.77 -2.42 7.67
N LEU A 14 -6.62 -1.82 7.99
CA LEU A 14 -5.60 -1.45 7.00
C LEU A 14 -4.99 -2.66 6.29
N TYR A 15 -4.81 -3.78 7.00
CA TYR A 15 -4.36 -5.03 6.40
C TYR A 15 -5.34 -5.48 5.33
N MET A 16 -6.63 -5.55 5.67
CA MET A 16 -7.64 -5.98 4.70
C MET A 16 -7.77 -5.00 3.52
N ALA A 17 -7.70 -3.70 3.78
CA ALA A 17 -7.66 -2.69 2.73
C ALA A 17 -6.44 -2.88 1.78
N ALA A 18 -5.26 -3.16 2.33
CA ALA A 18 -4.07 -3.43 1.53
C ALA A 18 -4.17 -4.74 0.73
N VAL A 19 -4.80 -5.78 1.28
CA VAL A 19 -5.05 -7.05 0.58
C VAL A 19 -5.96 -6.85 -0.62
N VAL A 20 -7.02 -6.05 -0.51
CA VAL A 20 -7.90 -5.73 -1.65
C VAL A 20 -7.19 -4.82 -2.64
N ALA A 21 -6.48 -3.81 -2.14
CA ALA A 21 -5.79 -2.85 -2.97
C ALA A 21 -4.67 -3.46 -3.81
N LYS A 22 -4.01 -4.55 -3.37
CA LYS A 22 -3.02 -5.24 -4.19
C LYS A 22 -3.61 -5.83 -5.48
N THR A 23 -4.90 -6.17 -5.48
CA THR A 23 -5.59 -6.77 -6.63
C THR A 23 -6.11 -5.70 -7.58
N TRP A 24 -6.75 -4.67 -7.04
CA TRP A 24 -7.48 -3.67 -7.84
C TRP A 24 -6.70 -2.39 -8.12
N ASN A 25 -5.79 -1.99 -7.23
CA ASN A 25 -5.05 -0.75 -7.39
C ASN A 25 -3.71 -1.03 -8.12
N PRO A 26 -3.50 -0.49 -9.33
CA PRO A 26 -2.31 -0.77 -10.12
C PRO A 26 -1.01 -0.24 -9.49
N ASP A 27 -1.04 0.87 -8.74
CA ASP A 27 0.15 1.42 -8.06
C ASP A 27 0.63 0.50 -6.94
N ILE A 28 -0.33 -0.03 -6.18
CA ILE A 28 -0.05 -0.94 -5.06
C ILE A 28 0.33 -2.31 -5.59
N ASN A 29 -0.32 -2.80 -6.65
CA ASN A 29 0.05 -4.03 -7.33
C ASN A 29 1.48 -3.96 -7.87
N ALA A 30 1.84 -2.88 -8.58
CA ALA A 30 3.20 -2.69 -9.09
C ALA A 30 4.23 -2.66 -7.95
N HIS A 31 3.94 -1.97 -6.84
CA HIS A 31 4.81 -1.98 -5.67
C HIS A 31 4.95 -3.39 -5.06
N TYR A 32 3.83 -4.09 -4.90
CA TYR A 32 3.77 -5.46 -4.39
C TYR A 32 4.59 -6.42 -5.26
N ARG A 33 4.40 -6.41 -6.58
CA ARG A 33 5.13 -7.24 -7.54
C ARG A 33 6.63 -6.98 -7.49
N ARG A 34 7.06 -5.72 -7.43
CA ARG A 34 8.49 -5.36 -7.30
C ARG A 34 9.12 -5.91 -6.02
N LEU A 35 8.41 -5.88 -4.90
CA LEU A 35 8.91 -6.42 -3.63
C LEU A 35 8.92 -7.95 -3.63
N LYS A 36 7.89 -8.57 -4.24
CA LYS A 36 7.82 -10.04 -4.37
C LYS A 36 8.93 -10.58 -5.27
N ALA A 37 9.26 -9.87 -6.36
CA ALA A 37 10.41 -10.18 -7.22
C ALA A 37 11.76 -10.10 -6.47
N ARG A 38 11.84 -9.34 -5.37
CA ARG A 38 13.01 -9.24 -4.50
C ARG A 38 13.04 -10.28 -3.38
N ASN A 39 12.26 -11.37 -3.50
CA ASN A 39 12.15 -12.45 -2.51
C ASN A 39 11.79 -11.96 -1.08
N LYS A 40 11.03 -10.86 -0.97
CA LYS A 40 10.51 -10.40 0.32
C LYS A 40 9.36 -11.29 0.78
N THR A 41 9.22 -11.46 2.09
CA THR A 41 8.11 -12.26 2.64
C THR A 41 6.77 -11.59 2.35
N GLU A 42 5.71 -12.40 2.30
CA GLU A 42 4.34 -11.92 2.04
C GLU A 42 3.95 -10.83 3.05
N MET A 43 4.28 -11.02 4.33
CA MET A 43 4.02 -10.04 5.40
C MET A 43 4.78 -8.73 5.23
N GLN A 44 6.05 -8.78 4.78
CA GLN A 44 6.83 -7.57 4.48
C GLN A 44 6.22 -6.80 3.31
N THR A 45 5.76 -7.53 2.29
CA THR A 45 5.18 -6.95 1.08
C THR A 45 3.82 -6.29 1.38
N ILE A 46 2.97 -6.94 2.18
CA ILE A 46 1.70 -6.34 2.64
C ILE A 46 1.95 -5.13 3.54
N GLY A 47 2.92 -5.21 4.46
CA GLY A 47 3.27 -4.06 5.31
C GLY A 47 3.72 -2.83 4.51
N ALA A 48 4.47 -3.06 3.43
CA ALA A 48 4.87 -1.99 2.50
C ALA A 48 3.67 -1.46 1.69
N ALA A 49 2.77 -2.33 1.24
CA ALA A 49 1.52 -1.93 0.59
C ALA A 49 0.63 -1.06 1.50
N MET A 50 0.48 -1.43 2.78
CA MET A 50 -0.24 -0.63 3.79
C MET A 50 0.35 0.78 3.92
N ARG A 51 1.69 0.88 3.98
CA ARG A 51 2.40 2.18 4.04
C ARG A 51 2.08 3.03 2.80
N ARG A 52 2.13 2.42 1.62
CA ARG A 52 1.89 3.12 0.34
C ARG A 52 0.43 3.58 0.22
N LEU A 53 -0.52 2.75 0.63
CA LEU A 53 -1.95 3.09 0.62
C LEU A 53 -2.24 4.32 1.48
N VAL A 54 -1.72 4.38 2.71
CA VAL A 54 -1.90 5.56 3.59
C VAL A 54 -1.30 6.83 2.96
N GLN A 55 -0.15 6.72 2.30
CA GLN A 55 0.46 7.86 1.62
C GLN A 55 -0.39 8.37 0.44
N ILE A 56 -1.00 7.45 -0.32
CA ILE A 56 -1.92 7.81 -1.40
C ILE A 56 -3.12 8.58 -0.84
N CYS A 57 -3.79 8.02 0.18
CA CYS A 57 -4.94 8.67 0.82
C CYS A 57 -4.56 10.05 1.38
N PHE A 58 -3.40 10.15 2.04
CA PHE A 58 -2.91 11.43 2.56
C PHE A 58 -2.59 12.44 1.45
N GLY A 59 -2.03 11.99 0.31
CA GLY A 59 -1.76 12.85 -0.84
C GLY A 59 -3.03 13.43 -1.45
N VAL A 60 -4.05 12.58 -1.65
CA VAL A 60 -5.38 13.00 -2.12
C VAL A 60 -5.99 14.04 -1.18
N LEU A 61 -5.98 13.76 0.12
CA LEU A 61 -6.55 14.67 1.12
C LEU A 61 -5.78 16.00 1.22
N LYS A 62 -4.44 15.95 1.15
CA LYS A 62 -3.60 17.15 1.26
C LYS A 62 -3.72 18.06 0.05
N HIS A 63 -3.75 17.49 -1.15
CA HIS A 63 -3.78 18.26 -2.40
C HIS A 63 -5.19 18.54 -2.89
N GLN A 64 -6.23 17.94 -2.27
CA GLN A 64 -7.63 18.02 -2.71
C GLN A 64 -7.78 17.66 -4.21
N CYS A 65 -6.91 16.78 -4.70
CA CYS A 65 -6.90 16.30 -6.07
C CYS A 65 -7.35 14.85 -6.09
N GLU A 66 -8.08 14.48 -7.12
CA GLU A 66 -8.51 13.10 -7.33
C GLU A 66 -7.32 12.16 -7.45
N TYR A 67 -7.53 10.91 -7.03
CA TYR A 67 -6.51 9.89 -7.13
C TYR A 67 -6.22 9.58 -8.62
N GLN A 68 -5.00 9.87 -9.05
CA GLN A 68 -4.49 9.49 -10.36
C GLN A 68 -3.47 8.36 -10.21
N ALA A 69 -3.75 7.21 -10.81
CA ALA A 69 -2.82 6.08 -10.80
C ALA A 69 -1.57 6.42 -11.62
N LYS A 70 -0.42 6.54 -10.96
CA LYS A 70 0.86 6.85 -11.62
C LYS A 70 1.68 5.57 -11.71
N ILE A 71 1.35 4.74 -12.68
CA ILE A 71 2.06 3.49 -12.94
C ILE A 71 3.45 3.83 -13.50
N THR A 72 4.43 4.03 -12.62
CA THR A 72 5.84 4.07 -13.06
C THR A 72 6.29 2.64 -13.35
N ILE A 73 6.05 2.20 -14.58
CA ILE A 73 6.72 1.06 -15.19
C ILE A 73 8.12 1.57 -15.53
N ALA A 74 9.10 1.31 -14.66
CA ALA A 74 10.47 1.33 -15.10
C ALA A 74 10.63 0.13 -16.04
N ALA A 75 10.89 0.43 -17.32
CA ALA A 75 11.32 -0.53 -18.32
C ALA A 75 12.62 -1.22 -17.89
#